data_AF-A0A0W0ZML2-F1
#
_entry.id   AF-A0A0W0ZML2-F1
#
_cell.length_a   1.000
_cell.length_b   1.000
_cell.length_c   1.000
_cell.angle_alpha   90.00
_cell.angle_beta   90.00
_cell.angle_gamma   90.00
#
_symmetry.space_group_name_H-M   'P 1'
#
loop_
_entity.id
_entity.type
_entity.pdbx_description
1 polymer ?
#
loop_
_entity_poly.entity_id
_entity_poly.type
_entity_poly.pdbx_seq_one_letter_code
_entity_poly.pdbx_strand_id
1 'polypeptide(L)'
;AGREFGKTQATLFSGHQVTCKIWIFDLVDCCSKDGWLDKLHIDLCREEDKKLGRAKKDYLAHYVGEYCSEKILGVCTEYKNTYCVFDSKMARIVQEEGRLKQLNPNALGDAEHTTCPGLSVGELQRLDMGRINFLAPVYPYPHGSSMKEAGIVGDVSLNSPNPDKTMEEIKRRVQQRAAS
;
A
#
# COMPACT_ATOMS: atom_id res chain seq x y z
N ALA A 1 21.85 10.91 22.02
CA ALA A 1 20.74 9.94 21.94
C ALA A 1 21.03 8.99 20.78
N GLY A 2 21.21 7.69 21.02
CA GLY A 2 21.60 6.77 19.94
C GLY A 2 22.02 5.36 20.36
N ARG A 3 21.59 4.88 21.54
CA ARG A 3 22.00 3.56 22.08
C ARG A 3 20.84 2.59 22.30
N GLU A 4 19.80 2.65 21.48
CA GLU A 4 18.65 1.73 21.58
C GLU A 4 18.44 0.86 20.31
N PHE A 5 19.15 1.09 19.20
CA PHE A 5 18.98 0.31 17.95
C PHE A 5 19.88 -0.94 17.86
N GLY A 6 20.43 -1.42 18.97
CA GLY A 6 21.56 -2.36 18.96
C GLY A 6 21.26 -3.86 19.08
N LYS A 7 20.00 -4.31 19.19
CA LYS A 7 19.72 -5.75 19.47
C LYS A 7 18.65 -6.44 18.61
N THR A 8 18.05 -5.72 17.68
CA THR A 8 17.20 -6.29 16.63
C THR A 8 17.47 -5.45 15.39
N GLN A 9 17.65 -6.07 14.22
CA GLN A 9 17.65 -5.30 12.96
C GLN A 9 16.25 -4.72 12.81
N ALA A 10 16.01 -3.53 13.37
CA ALA A 10 14.73 -2.88 13.31
C ALA A 10 14.42 -2.57 11.84
N THR A 11 13.35 -3.18 11.33
CA THR A 11 12.80 -2.85 10.02
C THR A 11 11.66 -1.86 10.17
N LEU A 12 11.51 -0.93 9.22
CA LEU A 12 10.39 0.01 9.18
C LEU A 12 9.45 -0.30 8.03
N PHE A 13 8.19 0.13 8.13
CA PHE A 13 7.20 0.03 7.06
C PHE A 13 6.91 -1.42 6.60
N SER A 14 6.98 -2.39 7.52
CA SER A 14 6.51 -3.76 7.24
C SER A 14 5.01 -3.79 6.96
N GLY A 15 4.59 -4.78 6.19
CA GLY A 15 3.18 -5.11 5.99
C GLY A 15 2.90 -6.56 6.37
N HIS A 16 1.66 -6.97 6.18
CA HIS A 16 1.26 -8.37 6.29
C HIS A 16 0.58 -8.83 5.00
N GLN A 17 0.78 -10.10 4.68
CA GLN A 17 0.17 -10.75 3.53
C GLN A 17 -1.32 -10.97 3.79
N VAL A 18 -2.15 -10.66 2.80
CA VAL A 18 -3.57 -11.02 2.77
C VAL A 18 -3.89 -11.61 1.40
N THR A 19 -4.58 -12.75 1.38
CA THR A 19 -5.03 -13.40 0.14
C THR A 19 -6.55 -13.41 0.05
N CYS A 20 -7.09 -13.04 -1.11
CA CYS A 20 -8.51 -13.05 -1.39
C CYS A 20 -8.81 -14.02 -2.55
N LYS A 21 -9.75 -14.93 -2.35
CA LYS A 21 -10.14 -15.92 -3.36
C LYS A 21 -11.11 -15.30 -4.36
N ILE A 22 -10.86 -15.52 -5.65
CA ILE A 22 -11.79 -15.14 -6.72
C ILE A 22 -12.72 -16.33 -6.96
N TRP A 23 -14.00 -16.17 -6.68
CA TRP A 23 -15.02 -17.16 -7.03
C TRP A 23 -15.56 -16.81 -8.42
N ILE A 24 -15.30 -17.66 -9.42
CA ILE A 24 -15.68 -17.46 -10.84
C ILE A 24 -17.20 -17.64 -11.07
N PHE A 25 -18.03 -17.36 -10.06
CA PHE A 25 -19.49 -17.39 -10.16
C PHE A 25 -20.08 -16.07 -9.61
N ASP A 26 -19.89 -15.02 -10.41
CA ASP A 26 -20.79 -13.91 -10.77
C ASP A 26 -21.74 -13.23 -9.75
N LEU A 27 -21.60 -13.40 -8.42
CA LEU A 27 -22.50 -12.72 -7.48
C LEU A 27 -21.86 -12.10 -6.22
N VAL A 28 -20.59 -12.38 -5.88
CA VAL A 28 -19.95 -11.78 -4.68
C VAL A 28 -18.46 -11.49 -4.89
N ASP A 29 -18.14 -10.24 -5.23
CA ASP A 29 -16.75 -9.76 -5.26
C ASP A 29 -16.34 -9.22 -3.88
N CYS A 30 -16.07 -10.13 -2.94
CA CYS A 30 -15.55 -9.79 -1.60
C CYS A 30 -14.17 -9.11 -1.66
N CYS A 31 -13.50 -9.15 -2.82
CA CYS A 31 -12.15 -8.65 -2.98
C CYS A 31 -12.11 -7.19 -3.46
N SER A 32 -13.15 -6.67 -4.12
CA SER A 32 -13.12 -5.34 -4.75
C SER A 32 -13.33 -4.16 -3.83
N LYS A 33 -12.81 -3.00 -4.26
CA LYS A 33 -13.12 -1.69 -3.66
C LYS A 33 -14.57 -1.28 -3.86
N ASP A 34 -15.17 -1.70 -4.99
CA ASP A 34 -16.50 -1.29 -5.47
C ASP A 34 -17.62 -2.27 -5.11
N GLY A 35 -17.32 -3.34 -4.35
CA GLY A 35 -18.30 -4.27 -3.78
C GLY A 35 -19.05 -3.71 -2.55
N TRP A 36 -19.41 -2.43 -2.56
CA TRP A 36 -20.06 -1.72 -1.44
C TRP A 36 -21.37 -1.02 -1.83
N LEU A 37 -21.87 -1.20 -3.07
CA LEU A 37 -23.15 -0.63 -3.48
C LEU A 37 -24.36 -1.50 -3.12
N ASP A 38 -24.21 -2.82 -3.01
CA ASP A 38 -25.32 -3.72 -2.72
C ASP A 38 -25.09 -4.42 -1.38
N LYS A 39 -25.70 -3.87 -0.32
CA LYS A 39 -25.70 -4.36 1.07
C LYS A 39 -26.19 -5.81 1.26
N LEU A 40 -26.59 -6.51 0.19
CA LEU A 40 -27.24 -7.82 0.25
C LEU A 40 -26.28 -9.02 0.32
N HIS A 41 -24.97 -8.84 0.10
CA HIS A 41 -24.03 -9.98 -0.01
C HIS A 41 -22.77 -9.91 0.86
N ILE A 42 -22.56 -8.85 1.64
CA ILE A 42 -21.36 -8.71 2.49
C ILE A 42 -21.30 -9.75 3.63
N ASP A 43 -22.45 -10.25 4.09
CA ASP A 43 -22.52 -11.27 5.13
C ASP A 43 -21.94 -12.61 4.68
N LEU A 44 -21.81 -12.83 3.36
CA LEU A 44 -21.21 -14.02 2.77
C LEU A 44 -19.67 -13.93 2.71
N CYS A 45 -19.10 -12.74 2.93
CA CYS A 45 -17.65 -12.55 2.90
C CYS A 45 -17.01 -12.93 4.22
N ARG A 46 -15.83 -13.56 4.16
CA ARG A 46 -15.03 -13.82 5.35
C ARG A 46 -14.58 -12.50 5.95
N GLU A 47 -14.39 -12.45 7.27
CA GLU A 47 -13.96 -11.23 7.96
C GLU A 47 -12.62 -10.69 7.46
N GLU A 48 -11.72 -11.57 7.02
CA GLU A 48 -10.45 -11.21 6.38
C GLU A 48 -10.63 -10.52 5.03
N ASP A 49 -11.58 -10.97 4.22
CA ASP A 49 -11.91 -10.33 2.94
C ASP A 49 -12.52 -8.94 3.18
N LYS A 50 -13.39 -8.80 4.19
CA LYS A 50 -13.92 -7.50 4.63
C LYS A 50 -12.81 -6.55 5.13
N LYS A 51 -11.82 -7.07 5.86
CA LYS A 51 -10.65 -6.29 6.32
C LYS A 51 -9.84 -5.80 5.13
N LEU A 52 -9.62 -6.65 4.12
CA LEU A 52 -8.95 -6.25 2.89
C LEU A 52 -9.73 -5.15 2.14
N GLY A 53 -11.06 -5.28 2.04
CA GLY A 53 -11.91 -4.25 1.44
C GLY A 53 -11.76 -2.89 2.12
N ARG A 54 -11.77 -2.86 3.47
CA ARG A 54 -11.49 -1.64 4.25
C ARG A 54 -10.08 -1.10 3.99
N ALA A 55 -9.06 -1.94 4.05
CA ALA A 55 -7.69 -1.53 3.77
C ALA A 55 -7.51 -0.95 2.36
N LYS A 56 -8.24 -1.46 1.36
CA LYS A 56 -8.23 -0.92 0.00
C LYS A 56 -8.95 0.43 -0.09
N LYS A 57 -10.07 0.60 0.62
CA LYS A 57 -10.76 1.89 0.75
C LYS A 57 -9.89 2.95 1.42
N ASP A 58 -9.08 2.54 2.37
CA ASP A 58 -8.15 3.41 3.11
C ASP A 58 -6.78 3.58 2.41
N TYR A 59 -6.62 2.99 1.21
CA TYR A 59 -5.38 3.03 0.41
C TYR A 59 -4.14 2.48 1.14
N LEU A 60 -4.33 1.41 1.92
CA LEU A 60 -3.29 0.73 2.68
C LEU A 60 -2.76 -0.54 2.00
N ALA A 61 -3.53 -1.09 1.06
CA ALA A 61 -3.20 -2.34 0.38
C ALA A 61 -2.42 -2.11 -0.91
N HIS A 62 -1.37 -2.91 -1.12
CA HIS A 62 -0.63 -3.05 -2.37
C HIS A 62 -0.99 -4.41 -3.00
N TYR A 63 -1.33 -4.44 -4.29
CA TYR A 63 -1.59 -5.68 -5.02
C TYR A 63 -0.27 -6.29 -5.51
N VAL A 64 -0.02 -7.54 -5.14
CA VAL A 64 1.21 -8.26 -5.51
C VAL A 64 1.01 -9.09 -6.78
N GLY A 65 -0.14 -9.74 -6.92
CA GLY A 65 -0.49 -10.52 -8.10
C GLY A 65 -1.55 -11.60 -7.84
N GLU A 66 -1.82 -12.39 -8.86
CA GLU A 66 -2.74 -13.54 -8.82
C GLU A 66 -1.94 -14.83 -8.99
N TYR A 67 -2.35 -15.89 -8.30
CA TYR A 67 -1.82 -17.24 -8.52
C TYR A 67 -2.93 -18.30 -8.49
N CYS A 68 -2.64 -19.44 -9.10
CA CYS A 68 -3.51 -20.60 -9.11
C CYS A 68 -3.29 -21.42 -7.83
N SER A 69 -4.24 -21.39 -6.90
CA SER A 69 -4.14 -22.10 -5.62
C SER A 69 -4.61 -23.54 -5.66
N GLU A 70 -5.40 -23.92 -6.67
CA GLU A 70 -5.86 -25.29 -6.85
C GLU A 70 -5.88 -25.68 -8.33
N LYS A 71 -5.33 -26.86 -8.63
CA LYS A 71 -5.29 -27.44 -9.98
C LYS A 71 -5.91 -28.83 -9.96
N ILE A 72 -6.86 -29.06 -10.85
CA ILE A 72 -7.47 -30.37 -11.08
C ILE A 72 -7.23 -30.75 -12.53
N LEU A 73 -6.62 -31.92 -12.76
CA LEU A 73 -6.24 -32.41 -14.10
C LEU A 73 -5.41 -31.40 -14.92
N GLY A 74 -4.58 -30.59 -14.25
CA GLY A 74 -3.73 -29.57 -14.89
C GLY A 74 -4.43 -28.25 -15.22
N VAL A 75 -5.74 -28.15 -15.00
CA VAL A 75 -6.52 -26.92 -15.18
C VAL A 75 -6.65 -26.21 -13.83
N CYS A 76 -6.48 -24.88 -13.83
CA CYS A 76 -6.67 -24.09 -12.62
C CYS A 76 -8.16 -23.97 -12.29
N THR A 77 -8.55 -24.45 -11.11
CA THR A 77 -9.94 -24.40 -10.63
C THR A 77 -10.15 -23.32 -9.58
N GLU A 78 -9.07 -22.80 -8.99
CA GLU A 78 -9.11 -21.74 -7.98
C GLU A 78 -7.98 -20.73 -8.18
N TYR A 79 -8.34 -19.45 -8.24
CA TYR A 79 -7.39 -18.34 -8.26
C TYR A 79 -7.48 -17.53 -6.97
N LYS A 80 -6.31 -17.05 -6.51
CA LYS A 80 -6.17 -16.16 -5.36
C LYS A 80 -5.38 -14.93 -5.75
N ASN A 81 -5.90 -13.78 -5.36
CA ASN A 81 -5.21 -12.50 -5.39
C ASN A 81 -4.46 -12.30 -4.07
N THR A 82 -3.21 -11.88 -4.15
CA THR A 82 -2.37 -11.60 -2.99
C THR A 82 -2.05 -10.12 -2.87
N TYR A 83 -2.08 -9.63 -1.64
CA TYR A 83 -1.85 -8.24 -1.28
C TYR A 83 -0.88 -8.12 -0.10
N CYS A 84 -0.11 -7.04 -0.08
CA CYS A 84 0.53 -6.55 1.13
C CYS A 84 -0.29 -5.41 1.73
N VAL A 85 -0.73 -5.56 2.99
CA VAL A 85 -1.45 -4.52 3.73
C VAL A 85 -0.50 -3.88 4.72
N PHE A 86 -0.35 -2.55 4.61
CA PHE A 86 0.57 -1.77 5.46
C PHE A 86 -0.19 -0.98 6.52
N ASP A 87 0.50 -0.62 7.60
CA ASP A 87 -0.10 0.11 8.73
C ASP A 87 -0.48 1.56 8.41
N SER A 88 0.01 2.12 7.29
CA SER A 88 -0.30 3.49 6.85
C SER A 88 -0.11 3.68 5.35
N LYS A 89 -0.72 4.73 4.79
CA LYS A 89 -0.45 5.16 3.40
C LYS A 89 1.04 5.50 3.20
N MET A 90 1.66 6.14 4.20
CA MET A 90 3.10 6.46 4.17
C MET A 90 3.93 5.19 3.99
N ALA A 91 3.68 4.14 4.78
CA ALA A 91 4.38 2.88 4.69
C ALA A 91 4.23 2.24 3.30
N ARG A 92 3.00 2.19 2.77
CA ARG A 92 2.72 1.70 1.42
C ARG A 92 3.46 2.50 0.35
N ILE A 93 3.43 3.82 0.42
CA ILE A 93 4.08 4.71 -0.56
C ILE A 93 5.60 4.52 -0.54
N VAL A 94 6.23 4.45 0.65
CA VAL A 94 7.67 4.21 0.77
C VAL A 94 8.06 2.85 0.17
N GLN A 95 7.24 1.82 0.37
CA GLN A 95 7.46 0.52 -0.24
C GLN A 95 7.32 0.58 -1.76
N GLU A 96 6.22 1.13 -2.28
CA GLU A 96 5.94 1.17 -3.72
C GLU A 96 6.85 2.12 -4.50
N GLU A 97 6.87 3.40 -4.15
CA GLU A 97 7.59 4.44 -4.89
C GLU A 97 9.07 4.48 -4.52
N GLY A 98 9.41 4.05 -3.30
CA GLY A 98 10.78 3.95 -2.82
C GLY A 98 11.39 2.60 -3.14
N ARG A 99 11.05 1.57 -2.34
CA ARG A 99 11.75 0.28 -2.39
C ARG A 99 11.61 -0.43 -3.73
N LEU A 100 10.38 -0.59 -4.23
CA LEU A 100 10.12 -1.38 -5.43
C LEU A 100 10.67 -0.69 -6.69
N LYS A 101 10.49 0.62 -6.81
CA LYS A 101 10.97 1.37 -7.99
C LYS A 101 12.47 1.67 -7.98
N GLN A 102 13.07 1.91 -6.80
CA GLN A 102 14.46 2.39 -6.73
C GLN A 102 15.45 1.28 -6.38
N LEU A 103 15.04 0.26 -5.62
CA LEU A 103 15.97 -0.73 -5.06
C LEU A 103 15.77 -2.14 -5.62
N ASN A 104 14.57 -2.70 -5.46
CA ASN A 104 14.27 -4.06 -5.87
C ASN A 104 12.77 -4.24 -6.16
N PRO A 105 12.37 -4.42 -7.43
CA PRO A 105 10.96 -4.60 -7.79
C PRO A 105 10.35 -5.90 -7.27
N ASN A 106 11.17 -6.86 -6.84
CA ASN A 106 10.73 -8.15 -6.33
C ASN A 106 10.79 -8.25 -4.80
N ALA A 107 10.96 -7.13 -4.09
CA ALA A 107 11.21 -7.14 -2.64
C ALA A 107 10.04 -7.68 -1.78
N LEU A 108 8.84 -7.80 -2.36
CA LEU A 108 7.68 -8.38 -1.68
C LEU A 108 7.44 -9.86 -2.02
N GLY A 109 8.21 -10.44 -2.95
CA GLY A 109 7.98 -11.77 -3.51
C GLY A 109 7.00 -11.76 -4.69
N ASP A 110 6.57 -12.95 -5.11
CA ASP A 110 5.49 -13.14 -6.09
C ASP A 110 4.15 -13.41 -5.38
N ALA A 111 3.07 -13.55 -6.16
CA ALA A 111 1.72 -13.74 -5.62
C ALA A 111 1.57 -14.99 -4.74
N GLU A 112 2.27 -16.07 -5.03
CA GLU A 112 2.19 -17.33 -4.29
C GLU A 112 3.13 -17.28 -3.06
N HIS A 113 4.29 -16.65 -3.19
CA HIS A 113 5.34 -16.57 -2.16
C HIS A 113 5.59 -15.13 -1.66
N THR A 114 4.52 -14.43 -1.30
CA THR A 114 4.61 -13.05 -0.80
C THR A 114 5.10 -13.00 0.66
N THR A 115 5.97 -12.04 0.99
CA THR A 115 6.53 -11.90 2.37
C THR A 115 6.39 -10.52 3.02
N CYS A 116 5.94 -9.48 2.29
CA CYS A 116 5.70 -8.12 2.78
C CYS A 116 6.71 -7.52 3.80
N PRO A 117 8.05 -7.72 3.65
CA PRO A 117 8.99 -7.35 4.70
C PRO A 117 9.13 -5.84 4.84
N GLY A 118 9.50 -5.36 6.03
CA GLY A 118 9.91 -3.97 6.23
C GLY A 118 11.26 -3.66 5.56
N LEU A 119 11.58 -2.38 5.45
CA LEU A 119 12.88 -1.91 5.00
C LEU A 119 13.89 -1.96 6.14
N SER A 120 15.05 -2.54 5.86
CA SER A 120 16.23 -2.42 6.73
C SER A 120 16.76 -0.99 6.76
N VAL A 121 17.54 -0.66 7.80
CA VAL A 121 18.26 0.64 7.88
C VAL A 121 19.11 0.89 6.63
N GLY A 122 19.79 -0.13 6.12
CA GLY A 122 20.61 -0.01 4.91
C GLY A 122 19.80 0.28 3.65
N GLU A 123 18.59 -0.29 3.51
CA GLU A 123 17.68 0.06 2.40
C GLU A 123 17.18 1.50 2.55
N LEU A 124 16.78 1.91 3.76
CA LEU A 124 16.31 3.27 4.03
C LEU A 124 17.36 4.34 3.68
N GLN A 125 18.63 4.08 3.97
CA GLN A 125 19.73 5.00 3.64
C GLN A 125 19.98 5.13 2.13
N ARG A 126 19.59 4.12 1.34
CA ARG A 126 19.75 4.14 -0.12
C ARG A 126 18.56 4.77 -0.85
N LEU A 127 17.43 4.94 -0.17
CA LEU A 127 16.26 5.57 -0.78
C LEU A 127 16.47 7.06 -0.95
N ASP A 128 16.22 7.54 -2.17
CA ASP A 128 16.07 8.96 -2.43
C ASP A 128 14.61 9.36 -2.11
N MET A 129 14.40 9.85 -0.89
CA MET A 129 13.09 10.31 -0.42
C MET A 129 12.56 11.50 -1.24
N GLY A 130 13.43 12.27 -1.91
CA GLY A 130 13.04 13.39 -2.76
C GLY A 130 12.37 12.96 -4.07
N ARG A 131 12.58 11.71 -4.49
CA ARG A 131 11.95 11.12 -5.68
C ARG A 131 10.65 10.39 -5.40
N ILE A 132 10.25 10.28 -4.13
CA ILE A 132 9.00 9.62 -3.74
C ILE A 132 7.84 10.62 -3.83
N ASN A 133 6.83 10.29 -4.65
CA ASN A 133 5.63 11.11 -4.74
C ASN A 133 4.63 10.73 -3.63
N PHE A 134 4.67 11.48 -2.52
CA PHE A 134 3.75 11.29 -1.39
C PHE A 134 2.37 11.94 -1.59
N LEU A 135 2.20 12.80 -2.61
CA LEU A 135 0.99 13.61 -2.77
C LEU A 135 -0.05 12.92 -3.65
N ALA A 136 0.39 12.34 -4.75
CA ALA A 136 -0.45 11.63 -5.70
C ALA A 136 0.30 10.40 -6.24
N PRO A 137 0.60 9.41 -5.39
CA PRO A 137 1.29 8.18 -5.81
C PRO A 137 0.44 7.41 -6.81
N VAL A 138 1.09 6.56 -7.61
CA VAL A 138 0.38 5.58 -8.43
C VAL A 138 -0.17 4.50 -7.50
N TYR A 139 -1.48 4.28 -7.52
CA TYR A 139 -2.09 3.19 -6.76
C TYR A 139 -2.47 2.06 -7.71
N PRO A 140 -1.85 0.88 -7.62
CA PRO A 140 -1.91 -0.15 -8.68
C PRO A 140 -3.23 -0.95 -8.76
N TYR A 141 -4.35 -0.46 -8.19
CA TYR A 141 -5.61 -1.22 -8.17
C TYR A 141 -6.87 -0.34 -8.31
N PRO A 142 -7.80 -0.66 -9.25
CA PRO A 142 -7.76 -1.73 -10.26
C PRO A 142 -6.96 -1.35 -11.53
N HIS A 143 -6.81 -0.06 -11.81
CA HIS A 143 -5.97 0.46 -12.89
C HIS A 143 -4.96 1.44 -12.28
N GLY A 144 -3.67 1.16 -12.46
CA GLY A 144 -2.57 1.95 -11.92
C GLY A 144 -2.61 3.39 -12.40
N SER A 145 -3.15 4.28 -11.56
CA SER A 145 -3.31 5.70 -11.85
C SER A 145 -2.81 6.52 -10.68
N SER A 146 -2.37 7.74 -10.97
CA SER A 146 -1.98 8.71 -9.95
C SER A 146 -3.23 9.23 -9.24
N MET A 147 -3.34 9.02 -7.92
CA MET A 147 -4.51 9.40 -7.13
C MET A 147 -4.11 10.19 -5.89
N LYS A 148 -4.76 11.32 -5.62
CA LYS A 148 -4.44 12.19 -4.47
C LYS A 148 -4.88 11.58 -3.15
N GLU A 149 -5.98 10.84 -3.16
CA GLU A 149 -6.60 10.19 -2.01
C GLU A 149 -5.71 9.08 -1.44
N ALA A 150 -4.92 8.45 -2.33
CA ALA A 150 -3.92 7.46 -1.98
C ALA A 150 -2.62 8.07 -1.42
N GLY A 151 -2.46 9.40 -1.52
CA GLY A 151 -1.37 10.17 -0.95
C GLY A 151 -1.63 10.58 0.51
N ILE A 152 -0.61 11.17 1.14
CA ILE A 152 -0.65 11.53 2.57
C ILE A 152 -1.42 12.83 2.84
N VAL A 153 -1.71 13.64 1.81
CA VAL A 153 -2.30 14.97 1.97
C VAL A 153 -3.68 14.92 2.62
N GLY A 154 -4.48 13.91 2.28
CA GLY A 154 -5.81 13.72 2.88
C GLY A 154 -5.78 13.45 4.38
N ASP A 155 -4.63 13.02 4.92
CA ASP A 155 -4.46 12.67 6.33
C ASP A 155 -3.80 13.81 7.14
N VAL A 156 -3.34 14.88 6.48
CA VAL A 156 -2.78 16.05 7.14
C VAL A 156 -3.92 16.95 7.61
N SER A 157 -4.33 16.76 8.87
CA SER A 157 -5.15 17.75 9.56
C SER A 157 -4.27 18.95 9.94
N LEU A 158 -4.27 20.00 9.11
CA LEU A 158 -3.63 21.27 9.45
C LEU A 158 -4.42 21.94 10.57
N ASN A 159 -4.05 21.66 11.82
CA ASN A 159 -4.50 22.43 12.97
C ASN A 159 -3.74 23.76 13.00
N SER A 160 -3.97 24.61 12.01
CA SER A 160 -3.42 25.96 11.94
C SER A 160 -4.54 26.98 12.16
N PRO A 161 -4.34 27.99 13.03
CA PRO A 161 -5.28 29.11 13.14
C PRO A 161 -5.42 29.89 11.83
N ASN A 162 -4.49 29.73 10.87
CA ASN A 162 -4.61 30.24 9.51
C ASN A 162 -3.88 29.31 8.50
N PRO A 163 -4.61 28.37 7.85
CA PRO A 163 -4.03 27.39 6.94
C PRO A 163 -3.35 28.01 5.71
N ASP A 164 -3.90 29.10 5.17
CA ASP A 164 -3.36 29.77 3.97
C ASP A 164 -1.97 30.36 4.21
N LYS A 165 -1.79 31.07 5.33
CA LYS A 165 -0.48 31.60 5.72
C LYS A 165 0.54 30.49 5.94
N THR A 166 0.08 29.36 6.47
CA THR A 166 0.95 28.21 6.75
C THR A 166 1.43 27.57 5.45
N MET A 167 0.53 27.39 4.48
CA MET A 167 0.88 26.84 3.17
C MET A 167 1.83 27.76 2.40
N GLU A 168 1.63 29.08 2.45
CA GLU A 168 2.54 30.06 1.83
C GLU A 168 3.95 30.03 2.46
N GLU A 169 4.05 29.93 3.79
CA GLU A 169 5.33 29.78 4.49
C GLU A 169 6.04 28.46 4.12
N ILE A 170 5.28 27.35 4.00
CA ILE A 170 5.82 26.05 3.57
C ILE A 170 6.33 26.13 2.13
N LYS A 171 5.53 26.64 1.19
CA LYS A 171 5.95 26.82 -0.21
C LYS A 171 7.23 27.66 -0.31
N ARG A 172 7.29 28.78 0.41
CA ARG A 172 8.46 29.66 0.46
C ARG A 172 9.71 28.90 0.90
N ARG A 173 9.62 28.08 1.95
CA ARG A 173 10.75 27.30 2.47
C ARG A 173 11.18 26.16 1.53
N VAL A 174 10.22 25.51 0.87
CA VAL A 174 10.51 24.47 -0.13
C VAL A 174 11.23 25.08 -1.34
N GLN A 175 10.76 26.22 -1.84
CA GLN A 175 11.40 26.92 -2.96
C GLN A 175 12.82 27.40 -2.63
N GLN A 176 13.04 27.90 -1.41
CA GLN A 176 14.38 28.29 -0.96
C GLN A 176 15.36 27.11 -0.93
N ARG A 177 14.87 25.92 -0.53
CA ARG A 177 15.68 24.69 -0.50
C ARG A 177 15.87 24.03 -1.87
N ALA A 178 14.95 24.24 -2.81
CA ALA A 178 15.09 23.74 -4.17
C ALA A 178 16.07 24.57 -5.02
N ALA A 179 16.36 25.81 -4.60
CA ALA A 179 17.29 26.72 -5.27
C ALA A 179 18.70 26.78 -4.63
N SER A 180 18.95 25.97 -3.61
CA SER A 180 20.27 25.80 -2.95
C SER A 180 20.80 24.39 -3.17
#